data_AF-A0A800K5Z4-F1
#
_entry.id   AF-A0A800K5Z4-F1
#
_cell.length_a   1.000
_cell.length_b   1.000
_cell.length_c   1.000
_cell.angle_alpha   90.00
_cell.angle_beta   90.00
_cell.angle_gamma   90.00
#
_symmetry.space_group_name_H-M   'P 1'
#
loop_
_entity.id
_entity.type
_entity.pdbx_description
1 polymer ?
#
loop_
_entity_poly.entity_id
_entity_poly.type
_entity_poly.pdbx_seq_one_letter_code
_entity_poly.pdbx_strand_id
1 'polypeptide(L)' 'LEATRRIRALPGGDTVVIIALSGGVLDEERDAAHESGVDAFLNKPFRIARLFDAIRESSGIECDPQRRAGPT' A
#
# COMPACT_ATOMS: atom_id res chain seq x y z
N LEU A 1 11.38 -3.61 2.59
CA LEU A 1 11.77 -2.23 2.93
C LEU A 1 12.69 -1.63 1.89
N GLU A 2 13.71 -2.38 1.45
CA GLU A 2 14.58 -1.94 0.34
C GLU A 2 13.80 -1.59 -0.94
N ALA A 3 12.79 -2.38 -1.29
CA ALA A 3 11.91 -2.06 -2.42
C ALA A 3 11.20 -0.71 -2.24
N THR A 4 10.64 -0.44 -1.05
CA THR A 4 10.02 0.85 -0.70
C THR A 4 10.99 2.01 -0.91
N ARG A 5 12.21 1.91 -0.36
CA ARG A 5 13.24 2.95 -0.51
C ARG A 5 13.60 3.20 -1.97
N ARG A 6 13.74 2.15 -2.77
CA ARG A 6 14.01 2.29 -4.21
C ARG A 6 12.86 2.95 -4.95
N ILE A 7 11.62 2.59 -4.65
CA ILE A 7 10.44 3.24 -5.24
C ILE A 7 10.41 4.72 -4.88
N ARG A 8 10.63 5.06 -3.60
CA ARG A 8 10.67 6.47 -3.14
C ARG A 8 11.80 7.29 -3.79
N ALA A 9 12.88 6.66 -4.21
CA ALA A 9 13.98 7.34 -4.91
C ALA A 9 13.72 7.58 -6.42
N LEU A 10 12.67 6.99 -7.00
CA LEU A 10 12.32 7.23 -8.40
C LEU A 10 11.62 8.59 -8.58
N PRO A 11 11.71 9.22 -9.77
CA PRO A 11 10.90 10.39 -10.08
C PRO A 11 9.41 10.10 -9.91
N GLY A 12 8.71 10.89 -9.09
CA GLY A 12 7.30 10.68 -8.75
C GLY A 12 7.05 9.55 -7.74
N GLY A 13 8.10 8.95 -7.18
CA GLY A 13 8.00 7.89 -6.16
C GLY A 13 7.34 8.34 -4.87
N ASP A 14 7.35 9.64 -4.58
CA ASP A 14 6.62 10.32 -3.51
C ASP A 14 5.09 10.26 -3.71
N THR A 15 4.62 10.19 -4.96
CA THR A 15 3.18 10.10 -5.29
C THR A 15 2.64 8.66 -5.32
N VAL A 16 3.52 7.67 -5.27
CA VAL A 16 3.13 6.25 -5.29
C VAL A 16 2.66 5.82 -3.91
N VAL A 17 1.46 5.25 -3.84
CA VAL A 17 0.94 4.62 -2.61
C VAL A 17 1.57 3.23 -2.42
N ILE A 18 2.25 3.01 -1.31
CA ILE A 18 2.95 1.77 -0.96
C ILE A 18 2.31 1.13 0.27
N ILE A 19 1.62 0.00 0.07
CA ILE A 19 1.01 -0.80 1.14
C ILE A 19 1.88 -2.03 1.39
N ALA A 20 2.45 -2.16 2.59
CA ALA A 20 3.26 -3.30 2.98
C ALA A 20 2.39 -4.47 3.44
N LEU A 21 2.63 -5.65 2.89
CA LEU A 21 1.97 -6.89 3.30
C LEU A 21 2.89 -7.66 4.26
N SER A 22 2.53 -7.76 5.54
CA SER A 22 3.34 -8.55 6.49
C SER A 22 2.77 -9.95 6.74
N GLY A 23 3.64 -10.95 6.69
CA GLY A 23 3.36 -12.37 6.97
C GLY A 23 3.54 -12.78 8.44
N GLY A 24 3.79 -11.82 9.32
CA GLY A 24 4.11 -12.02 10.74
C GLY A 24 5.07 -10.90 11.13
N VAL A 25 4.56 -9.85 11.78
CA VAL A 25 5.35 -8.68 12.16
C VAL A 25 6.00 -8.96 13.51
N LEU A 26 7.33 -9.09 13.54
CA LEU A 26 8.08 -8.69 14.73
C LEU A 26 8.01 -7.16 14.80
N ASP A 27 7.74 -6.58 15.97
CA ASP A 27 7.52 -5.13 16.11
C ASP A 27 8.67 -4.28 15.51
N GLU A 28 9.90 -4.80 15.51
CA GLU A 28 11.05 -4.14 14.87
C GLU A 28 10.90 -3.97 13.34
N GLU A 29 10.18 -4.85 12.66
CA GLU A 29 9.91 -4.72 11.23
C GLU A 29 8.93 -3.58 10.93
N ARG A 30 8.11 -3.21 11.92
CA ARG A 30 7.09 -2.15 11.78
C ARG A 30 7.75 -0.77 11.75
N ASP A 31 8.69 -0.52 12.65
CA ASP A 31 9.42 0.75 12.72
C ASP A 31 10.30 0.94 11.49
N ALA A 32 11.10 -0.07 11.13
CA ALA A 32 11.93 -0.01 9.93
C ALA A 32 11.08 0.19 8.66
N ALA A 33 9.86 -0.36 8.63
CA ALA A 33 8.96 -0.20 7.51
C ALA A 33 8.38 1.22 7.42
N HIS A 34 8.01 1.79 8.56
CA HIS A 34 7.57 3.18 8.63
C HIS A 34 8.69 4.12 8.15
N GLU A 35 9.93 3.92 8.61
CA GLU A 35 11.09 4.69 8.17
C GLU A 35 11.40 4.53 6.67
N SER A 36 11.05 3.38 6.07
CA SER A 36 11.27 3.16 4.64
C SER A 36 10.32 3.94 3.72
N GLY A 37 9.29 4.57 4.29
CA GLY A 37 8.29 5.34 3.53
C GLY A 37 7.09 4.51 3.07
N VAL A 38 6.65 3.54 3.88
CA VAL A 38 5.39 2.79 3.66
C VAL A 38 4.21 3.64 4.13
N ASP A 39 3.12 3.66 3.35
CA ASP A 39 1.90 4.44 3.69
C ASP A 39 0.92 3.64 4.55
N ALA A 40 0.83 2.32 4.36
CA ALA A 40 -0.05 1.46 5.14
C ALA A 40 0.46 0.02 5.27
N PHE A 41 -0.10 -0.69 6.25
CA PHE A 41 0.24 -2.09 6.53
C PHE A 41 -0.98 -2.98 6.47
N LEU A 42 -0.82 -4.16 5.87
CA LEU A 42 -1.86 -5.17 5.81
C LEU A 42 -1.30 -6.54 6.23
N ASN A 43 -1.80 -7.08 7.33
CA ASN A 43 -1.34 -8.35 7.89
C ASN A 43 -2.01 -9.54 7.20
N LYS A 44 -1.24 -10.59 6.90
CA LYS A 44 -1.78 -11.86 6.42
C LYS A 44 -2.22 -12.76 7.60
N PRO A 45 -3.27 -13.58 7.41
CA PRO A 45 -4.19 -13.56 6.28
C PRO A 45 -5.15 -12.36 6.38
N PHE A 46 -5.40 -11.68 5.25
CA PHE A 46 -6.39 -10.61 5.16
C PHE A 46 -7.52 -10.99 4.21
N ARG A 47 -8.69 -10.39 4.41
CA ARG A 47 -9.81 -10.48 3.46
C ARG A 47 -9.62 -9.46 2.35
N ILE A 48 -10.10 -9.79 1.14
CA ILE A 48 -10.07 -8.87 0.00
C ILE A 48 -10.75 -7.53 0.30
N ALA A 49 -11.84 -7.52 1.08
CA ALA A 49 -12.48 -6.28 1.52
C ALA A 49 -11.48 -5.34 2.24
N ARG A 50 -10.62 -5.88 3.11
CA ARG A 50 -9.62 -5.09 3.83
C ARG A 50 -8.51 -4.55 2.95
N LEU A 51 -8.17 -5.26 1.87
CA LEU A 51 -7.26 -4.72 0.87
C LEU A 51 -7.88 -3.52 0.16
N PHE A 52 -9.15 -3.59 -0.23
CA PHE A 52 -9.84 -2.46 -0.85
C PHE A 52 -10.00 -1.27 0.09
N ASP A 53 -10.29 -1.51 1.37
CA ASP A 53 -10.37 -0.46 2.38
C ASP A 53 -9.02 0.25 2.50
N ALA A 54 -7.92 -0.50 2.67
CA ALA A 54 -6.56 0.06 2.74
C ALA A 54 -6.19 0.87 1.48
N ILE A 55 -6.56 0.39 0.28
CA ILE A 55 -6.33 1.14 -0.96
C ILE A 55 -7.09 2.46 -0.95
N ARG A 56 -8.38 2.46 -0.57
CA ARG A 56 -9.18 3.70 -0.53
C ARG A 56 -8.63 4.70 0.48
N GLU A 57 -8.30 4.23 1.67
CA GLU A 57 -7.77 5.07 2.76
C GLU A 57 -6.42 5.70 2.39
N SER A 58 -5.50 4.93 1.80
CA SER A 58 -4.16 5.42 1.49
C SER A 58 -4.05 6.22 0.19
N SER A 59 -4.95 6.01 -0.78
CA SER A 59 -4.88 6.69 -2.06
C SER A 59 -5.72 7.96 -2.15
N GLY A 60 -6.66 8.17 -1.24
CA GLY A 60 -7.64 9.27 -1.34
C GLY A 60 -8.51 9.17 -2.60
N ILE A 61 -8.49 8.04 -3.29
CA ILE A 61 -9.27 7.80 -4.50
C ILE A 61 -10.66 7.34 -4.06
N GLU A 62 -11.67 8.17 -4.35
CA GLU A 62 -13.05 7.68 -4.45
C GLU A 62 -13.11 6.73 -5.64
N CYS A 63 -13.11 5.43 -5.33
CA CYS A 63 -13.25 4.39 -6.32
C CYS A 63 -14.69 4.46 -6.85
N ASP A 64 -14.90 5.08 -8.01
CA ASP A 64 -16.21 5.13 -8.67
C ASP A 64 -16.69 3.68 -8.91
N PRO A 65 -17.72 3.22 -8.17
CA PRO A 65 -18.21 1.85 -8.27
C PRO A 65 -18.86 1.56 -9.63
N GLN A 66 -19.12 2.59 -10.45
CA GLN A 66 -19.77 2.48 -11.75
C GLN A 66 -18.81 2.51 -12.94
N ARG A 67 -17.51 2.71 -12.71
CA ARG A 67 -16.49 2.73 -13.76
C ARG A 67 -16.24 1.32 -14.31
N ARG A 68 -17.10 0.86 -15.21
CA ARG A 68 -16.89 -0.34 -16.02
C ARG A 68 -15.64 -0.13 -16.88
N ALA A 69 -14.71 -1.08 -16.85
CA ALA A 69 -13.63 -1.15 -17.85
C ALA A 69 -14.28 -1.09 -19.24
N GLY A 70 -13.91 -0.10 -20.04
CA GLY A 70 -14.38 0.05 -21.42
C GLY A 70 -14.00 -1.16 -22.26
N PRO A 71 -14.72 -1.44 -23.36
CA PRO A 71 -14.44 -2.60 -24.20
C PRO A 71 -13.06 -2.45 -24.84
N THR A 72 -12.25 -3.52 -24.75
CA THR A 72 -10.95 -3.67 -25.41
C THR A 72 -11.09 -3.76 -26.93
#